data_AF-A0A2K3KJU8-F1
#
_entry.id   AF-A0A2K3KJU8-F1
#
_cell.length_a   1.000
_cell.length_b   1.000
_cell.length_c   1.000
_cell.angle_alpha   90.00
_cell.angle_beta   90.00
_cell.angle_gamma   90.00
#
_symmetry.space_group_name_H-M   'P 1'
#
loop_
_entity.id
_entity.type
_entity.pdbx_description
1 polymer ?
#
loop_
_entity_poly.entity_id
_entity_poly.type
_entity_poly.pdbx_seq_one_letter_code
_entity_poly.pdbx_strand_id
1 'polypeptide(L)'
;VHNALGVSYVRDGKLEKGIAQFETAVKIQPGYVTAWNNLGDAYDSKKEYVSALKAFEEVLLFDPNNKIARPRRDALKELVGMSQGVTVKYREKK
;
A
#
# COMPACT_ATOMS: atom_id res chain seq x y z
N VAL A 1 18.02 -3.70 0.73
CA VAL A 1 18.01 -4.63 1.89
C VAL A 1 16.65 -4.68 2.57
N HIS A 2 16.10 -3.54 3.01
CA HIS A 2 14.83 -3.50 3.75
C HIS A 2 13.64 -4.19 3.06
N ASN A 3 13.44 -4.03 1.75
CA ASN A 3 12.36 -4.72 1.04
C ASN A 3 12.48 -6.26 1.14
N ALA A 4 13.66 -6.83 0.87
CA ALA A 4 13.86 -8.27 0.95
C ALA A 4 13.68 -8.80 2.38
N LEU A 5 14.16 -8.05 3.38
CA LEU A 5 13.97 -8.38 4.79
C LEU A 5 12.49 -8.31 5.20
N GLY A 6 11.75 -7.32 4.69
CA GLY A 6 10.30 -7.21 4.88
C GLY A 6 9.56 -8.43 4.35
N VAL A 7 9.87 -8.85 3.11
CA VAL A 7 9.31 -10.07 2.52
C VAL A 7 9.63 -11.31 3.37
N SER A 8 10.86 -11.42 3.88
CA SER A 8 11.25 -12.53 4.77
C SER A 8 10.41 -12.54 6.05
N TYR A 9 10.21 -11.39 6.70
CA TYR A 9 9.38 -11.31 7.90
C TYR A 9 7.92 -11.66 7.65
N VAL A 10 7.33 -11.21 6.52
CA VAL A 10 5.96 -11.56 6.16
C VAL A 10 5.81 -13.07 5.93
N ARG A 11 6.78 -13.70 5.25
CA ARG A 11 6.79 -15.16 5.05
C ARG A 11 6.91 -15.95 6.35
N ASP A 12 7.62 -15.40 7.33
CA ASP A 12 7.71 -15.93 8.70
C ASP A 12 6.45 -15.68 9.56
N GLY A 13 5.41 -15.04 9.00
CA GLY A 13 4.20 -14.65 9.74
C GLY A 13 4.38 -13.43 10.66
N LYS A 14 5.55 -12.78 10.62
CA LYS A 14 5.89 -11.60 11.44
C LYS A 14 5.48 -10.33 10.69
N LEU A 15 4.19 -10.17 10.44
CA LEU A 15 3.63 -9.16 9.54
C LEU A 15 4.01 -7.72 9.93
N GLU A 16 3.97 -7.37 11.22
CA GLU A 16 4.31 -6.03 11.73
C GLU A 16 5.78 -5.68 11.49
N LYS A 17 6.68 -6.67 11.66
CA LYS A 17 8.10 -6.48 11.35
C LYS A 17 8.30 -6.29 9.85
N GLY A 18 7.54 -7.02 9.03
CA GLY A 18 7.51 -6.85 7.59
C GLY A 18 7.16 -5.43 7.17
N ILE A 19 6.05 -4.91 7.70
CA ILE A 19 5.57 -3.53 7.46
C ILE A 19 6.65 -2.52 7.82
N ALA A 20 7.24 -2.59 9.01
CA ALA A 20 8.28 -1.65 9.44
C ALA A 20 9.49 -1.62 8.49
N GLN A 21 9.84 -2.76 7.89
CA GLN A 21 10.90 -2.81 6.88
C GLN A 21 10.46 -2.20 5.55
N PHE A 22 9.23 -2.44 5.10
CA PHE A 22 8.72 -1.83 3.89
C PHE A 22 8.58 -0.30 4.03
N GLU A 23 8.08 0.20 5.17
CA GLU A 23 8.04 1.63 5.51
C GLU A 23 9.44 2.26 5.46
N THR A 24 10.44 1.55 6.01
CA THR A 24 11.84 2.00 5.94
C THR A 24 12.34 2.03 4.50
N ALA A 25 12.00 1.02 3.69
CA ALA A 25 12.40 0.95 2.28
C ALA A 25 11.84 2.12 1.46
N VAL A 26 10.56 2.45 1.63
CA VAL A 26 9.91 3.56 0.91
C VAL A 26 10.35 4.93 1.43
N LYS A 27 10.71 5.04 2.71
CA LYS A 27 11.30 6.28 3.26
C LYS A 27 12.69 6.55 2.66
N ILE A 28 13.50 5.51 2.48
CA ILE A 28 14.84 5.62 1.87
C ILE A 28 14.72 5.90 0.37
N GLN A 29 13.78 5.24 -0.31
CA GLN A 29 13.55 5.40 -1.74
C GLN A 29 12.04 5.55 -2.01
N PRO A 30 11.52 6.80 -2.05
CA PRO A 30 10.10 7.05 -2.28
C PRO A 30 9.57 6.50 -3.60
N GLY A 31 10.38 6.43 -4.65
CA GLY A 31 10.00 5.84 -5.94
C GLY A 31 10.06 4.32 -6.02
N TYR A 32 10.28 3.60 -4.91
CA TYR A 32 10.45 2.15 -4.94
C TYR A 32 9.10 1.42 -5.06
N VAL A 33 8.61 1.33 -6.30
CA VAL A 33 7.32 0.72 -6.69
C VAL A 33 7.07 -0.64 -6.04
N THR A 34 8.06 -1.55 -6.04
CA THR A 34 7.90 -2.89 -5.45
C THR A 34 7.71 -2.84 -3.93
N ALA A 35 8.43 -1.94 -3.23
CA ALA A 35 8.30 -1.82 -1.77
C ALA A 35 6.93 -1.23 -1.38
N TRP A 36 6.42 -0.25 -2.14
CA TRP A 36 5.08 0.27 -1.94
C TRP A 36 3.98 -0.77 -2.18
N ASN A 37 4.11 -1.60 -3.23
CA ASN A 37 3.17 -2.71 -3.47
C ASN A 37 3.17 -3.70 -2.29
N ASN A 38 4.35 -4.09 -1.81
CA ASN A 38 4.47 -4.99 -0.66
C ASN A 38 3.92 -4.37 0.62
N LEU A 39 4.12 -3.07 0.82
CA LEU A 39 3.57 -2.33 1.96
C LEU A 39 2.04 -2.30 1.92
N GLY A 40 1.46 -2.03 0.74
CA GLY A 40 0.01 -2.06 0.52
C GLY A 40 -0.59 -3.43 0.83
N ASP A 41 0.03 -4.50 0.33
CA ASP A 41 -0.41 -5.88 0.60
C ASP A 41 -0.33 -6.24 2.09
N ALA A 42 0.72 -5.78 2.77
CA ALA A 42 0.91 -6.04 4.19
C ALA A 42 -0.14 -5.30 5.05
N TYR A 43 -0.46 -4.04 4.73
CA TYR A 43 -1.54 -3.31 5.41
C TYR A 43 -2.92 -3.90 5.13
N ASP A 44 -3.18 -4.32 3.88
CA ASP A 44 -4.46 -4.95 3.52
C ASP A 44 -4.65 -6.26 4.29
N SER A 45 -3.58 -7.06 4.41
CA SER A 45 -3.57 -8.28 5.24
C SER A 45 -3.87 -8.00 6.72
N LYS A 46 -3.48 -6.82 7.23
CA LYS A 46 -3.83 -6.34 8.59
C LYS A 46 -5.22 -5.70 8.68
N LYS A 47 -5.94 -5.59 7.57
CA LYS A 47 -7.22 -4.85 7.44
C LYS A 47 -7.08 -3.35 7.74
N GLU A 48 -5.88 -2.81 7.60
CA GLU A 48 -5.60 -1.37 7.69
C GLU A 48 -5.84 -0.71 6.33
N TYR A 49 -7.10 -0.74 5.89
CA TYR A 49 -7.47 -0.43 4.50
C TYR A 49 -7.13 1.00 4.06
N VAL A 50 -7.17 1.98 4.97
CA VAL A 50 -6.77 3.36 4.68
C VAL A 50 -5.26 3.46 4.39
N SER A 51 -4.43 2.73 5.14
CA SER A 51 -2.98 2.68 4.94
C SER A 51 -2.64 1.92 3.66
N ALA A 52 -3.31 0.79 3.41
CA ALA A 52 -3.18 0.02 2.18
C ALA A 52 -3.54 0.86 0.95
N LEU A 53 -4.66 1.60 1.01
CA LEU A 53 -5.12 2.47 -0.06
C LEU A 53 -4.05 3.50 -0.42
N LYS A 54 -3.52 4.21 0.58
CA LYS A 54 -2.45 5.21 0.38
C LYS A 54 -1.21 4.59 -0.26
N ALA A 55 -0.78 3.41 0.19
CA ALA A 55 0.38 2.74 -0.37
C ALA A 55 0.20 2.40 -1.87
N PHE A 56 -0.98 1.91 -2.28
CA PHE A 56 -1.24 1.66 -3.70
C PHE A 56 -1.41 2.94 -4.53
N GLU A 57 -1.87 4.04 -3.93
CA GLU A 57 -1.87 5.35 -4.59
C GLU A 57 -0.46 5.87 -4.85
N GLU A 58 0.46 5.69 -3.89
CA GLU A 58 1.88 5.99 -4.10
C GLU A 58 2.49 5.14 -5.23
N VAL A 59 2.13 3.85 -5.34
CA VAL A 59 2.54 3.03 -6.50
C VAL A 59 2.12 3.68 -7.81
N LEU A 60 0.86 4.12 -7.92
CA LEU A 60 0.32 4.70 -9.14
C LEU A 60 0.86 6.12 -9.43
N LEU A 61 1.40 6.81 -8.43
CA LEU A 61 2.11 8.07 -8.63
C LEU A 61 3.42 7.86 -9.41
N PHE A 62 4.15 6.78 -9.12
CA PHE A 62 5.44 6.45 -9.77
C PHE A 62 5.29 5.53 -10.99
N ASP A 63 4.29 4.66 -10.99
CA ASP A 63 3.94 3.75 -12.09
C ASP A 63 2.41 3.79 -12.35
N PRO A 64 1.93 4.78 -13.14
CA PRO A 64 0.50 4.96 -13.40
C PRO A 64 -0.19 3.76 -14.07
N ASN A 65 0.58 2.90 -14.74
CA ASN A 65 0.09 1.74 -15.47
C ASN A 65 0.27 0.43 -14.69
N ASN A 66 0.59 0.51 -13.39
CA ASN A 66 0.79 -0.66 -12.56
C ASN A 66 -0.49 -1.51 -12.49
N LYS A 67 -0.44 -2.69 -13.13
CA LYS A 67 -1.59 -3.61 -13.23
C LYS A 67 -1.98 -4.26 -11.90
N ILE A 68 -1.12 -4.18 -10.89
CA ILE A 68 -1.36 -4.75 -9.56
C ILE A 68 -2.01 -3.69 -8.65
N ALA A 69 -1.41 -2.50 -8.57
CA ALA A 69 -1.88 -1.46 -7.66
C ALA A 69 -3.25 -0.89 -8.04
N ARG A 70 -3.55 -0.73 -9.34
CA ARG A 70 -4.82 -0.15 -9.80
C ARG A 70 -6.06 -0.90 -9.28
N PRO A 71 -6.23 -2.22 -9.54
CA PRO A 71 -7.40 -2.94 -9.05
C PRO A 71 -7.48 -2.98 -7.51
N ARG A 72 -6.34 -3.09 -6.82
CA ARG A 72 -6.30 -3.09 -5.34
C ARG A 72 -6.73 -1.74 -4.76
N ARG A 73 -6.22 -0.64 -5.33
CA ARG A 73 -6.61 0.73 -4.97
C ARG A 73 -8.11 0.94 -5.16
N ASP A 74 -8.68 0.51 -6.28
CA ASP A 74 -10.10 0.68 -6.58
C ASP A 74 -10.98 -0.12 -5.61
N ALA A 75 -10.64 -1.39 -5.33
CA ALA A 75 -11.34 -2.20 -4.35
C ALA A 75 -11.30 -1.58 -2.93
N LEU A 76 -10.14 -1.04 -2.53
CA LEU A 76 -9.95 -0.40 -1.23
C LEU A 76 -10.70 0.93 -1.12
N LYS A 77 -10.83 1.70 -2.22
CA LYS A 77 -11.63 2.93 -2.23
C LYS A 77 -13.09 2.67 -1.92
N GLU A 78 -13.67 1.65 -2.55
CA GLU A 78 -15.05 1.24 -2.27
C GLU A 78 -15.20 0.81 -0.82
N LEU A 79 -14.29 -0.04 -0.32
CA LEU A 79 -14.36 -0.55 1.04
C LEU A 79 -14.21 0.57 2.10
N VAL A 80 -13.25 1.47 1.93
CA VAL A 80 -13.06 2.63 2.81
C VAL A 80 -14.26 3.58 2.72
N GLY A 81 -14.79 3.83 1.52
CA GLY A 81 -15.98 4.67 1.31
C GLY A 81 -17.24 4.11 1.99
N MET A 82 -17.48 2.80 1.89
CA MET A 82 -18.60 2.11 2.55
C MET A 82 -18.48 2.17 4.08
N SER A 83 -17.26 2.05 4.61
CA SER A 83 -17.01 2.10 6.07
C SER A 83 -17.25 3.47 6.70
N GLN A 84 -17.20 4.55 5.91
CA GLN A 84 -17.30 5.93 6.41
C GLN A 84 -18.70 6.56 6.23
N GLY A 85 -19.66 5.88 5.58
CA GLY A 85 -21.05 6.35 5.47
C GLY A 85 -21.29 7.67 4.71
N VAL A 86 -20.27 8.47 4.40
CA VAL A 86 -20.39 9.78 3.73
C VAL A 86 -19.15 10.06 2.86
N THR A 87 -19.42 10.39 1.60
CA THR A 87 -18.57 10.94 0.54
C THR A 87 -17.11 11.30 0.88
N VAL A 88 -16.16 10.48 0.41
CA VAL A 88 -14.79 10.96 0.17
C VAL A 88 -14.67 11.34 -1.30
N LYS A 89 -14.86 12.64 -1.60
CA LYS A 89 -14.39 13.22 -2.86
C LYS A 89 -12.87 13.13 -2.87
N TYR A 90 -12.34 12.06 -3.46
CA TYR A 90 -10.94 12.02 -3.84
C TYR A 90 -10.76 13.07 -4.93
N ARG A 91 -10.32 14.27 -4.55
CA ARG A 91 -9.98 15.34 -5.51
C ARG A 91 -8.82 14.83 -6.35
N GLU A 92 -9.11 14.43 -7.57
CA GLU A 92 -8.11 14.42 -8.63
C GLU A 92 -7.49 15.82 -8.68
N LYS A 93 -6.18 15.91 -8.50
CA LYS A 93 -5.46 17.15 -8.79
C LYS A 93 -5.53 17.37 -10.30
N LYS A 94 -5.99 18.57 -10.65
CA LYS A 94 -6.25 19.10 -12.01
C LYS A 94 -5.20 18.73 -13.06
#